data_AF-A0A6B0STR4-F1
#
_entry.id   AF-A0A6B0STR4-F1
#
_cell.length_a   1.000
_cell.length_b   1.000
_cell.length_c   1.000
_cell.angle_alpha   90.00
_cell.angle_beta   90.00
_cell.angle_gamma   90.00
#
_symmetry.space_group_name_H-M   'P 1'
#
loop_
_entity.id
_entity.type
_entity.pdbx_description
1 polymer ?
#
loop_
_entity_poly.entity_id
_entity_poly.type
_entity_poly.pdbx_seq_one_letter_code
_entity_poly.pdbx_strand_id
1 'polypeptide(L)'
;MRADVNETHADGSVRRNALIGWVLLGGVVLSAMWNVGTGNPLWGAFEVTFVAVAALPAAAARDSRIVVPWPLLALGAVALVGQTLGFHQELTSYTAVAAFALVGVAELDAYTEVEMSRRFTIAFAVLATMAVQGVWTVVRFYADGLLGTSLVVSQARIQWDFVFVTLVAVVVGSAFELYFKRAEGGGSEQEPAVSDT
;
A
#
# COMPACT_ATOMS: atom_id res chain seq x y z
N MET A 1 -17.93 3.23 -34.26
CA MET A 1 -17.68 4.58 -33.72
C MET A 1 -17.90 4.70 -32.20
N ARG A 2 -18.79 3.91 -31.54
CA ARG A 2 -18.91 3.87 -30.06
C ARG A 2 -17.80 3.07 -29.34
N ALA A 3 -17.17 2.10 -30.02
CA ALA A 3 -16.09 1.28 -29.45
C ALA A 3 -14.76 2.06 -29.27
N ASP A 4 -14.36 2.87 -30.27
CA ASP A 4 -13.10 3.64 -30.23
C ASP A 4 -13.04 4.66 -29.07
N VAL A 5 -14.19 5.22 -28.68
CA VAL A 5 -14.29 6.20 -27.59
C VAL A 5 -14.09 5.53 -26.22
N ASN A 6 -14.63 4.31 -26.04
CA ASN A 6 -14.46 3.57 -24.78
C ASN A 6 -13.01 3.08 -24.60
N GLU A 7 -12.36 2.63 -25.68
CA GLU A 7 -10.96 2.19 -25.66
C GLU A 7 -9.99 3.34 -25.37
N THR A 8 -10.24 4.53 -25.92
CA THR A 8 -9.41 5.73 -25.68
C THR A 8 -9.53 6.27 -24.25
N HIS A 9 -10.74 6.23 -23.65
CA HIS A 9 -10.92 6.60 -22.24
C HIS A 9 -10.29 5.58 -21.28
N ALA A 10 -10.38 4.29 -21.58
CA ALA A 10 -9.77 3.23 -20.79
C ALA A 10 -8.24 3.34 -20.78
N ASP A 11 -7.58 3.46 -21.95
CA ASP A 11 -6.11 3.61 -22.04
C ASP A 11 -5.62 4.88 -21.34
N GLY A 12 -6.37 5.99 -21.43
CA GLY A 12 -6.06 7.24 -20.73
C GLY A 12 -6.08 7.11 -19.20
N SER A 13 -7.06 6.38 -18.66
CA SER A 13 -7.19 6.15 -17.21
C SER A 13 -6.07 5.27 -16.65
N VAL A 14 -5.72 4.20 -17.38
CA VAL A 14 -4.64 3.26 -17.03
C VAL A 14 -3.29 3.97 -17.03
N ARG A 15 -3.01 4.77 -18.08
CA ARG A 15 -1.77 5.56 -18.15
C ARG A 15 -1.66 6.58 -17.03
N ARG A 16 -2.77 7.25 -16.68
CA ARG A 16 -2.79 8.21 -15.57
C ARG A 16 -2.52 7.53 -14.24
N ASN A 17 -3.16 6.38 -13.97
CA ASN A 17 -2.89 5.59 -12.76
C ASN A 17 -1.41 5.19 -12.68
N ALA A 18 -0.85 4.68 -13.78
CA ALA A 18 0.54 4.28 -13.84
C ALA A 18 1.50 5.45 -13.61
N LEU A 19 1.27 6.60 -14.28
CA LEU A 19 2.11 7.78 -14.13
C LEU A 19 2.13 8.29 -12.69
N ILE A 20 0.96 8.40 -12.04
CA ILE A 20 0.87 8.82 -10.64
C ILE A 20 1.55 7.77 -9.74
N GLY A 21 1.29 6.49 -9.96
CA GLY A 21 1.89 5.40 -9.20
C GLY A 21 3.42 5.43 -9.22
N TRP A 22 4.03 5.57 -10.41
CA TRP A 22 5.49 5.65 -10.53
C TRP A 22 6.08 6.92 -9.93
N VAL A 23 5.39 8.06 -10.01
CA VAL A 23 5.83 9.29 -9.34
C VAL A 23 5.85 9.10 -7.82
N LEU A 24 4.81 8.48 -7.26
CA LEU A 24 4.73 8.17 -5.83
C LEU A 24 5.86 7.21 -5.40
N LEU A 25 6.07 6.12 -6.14
CA LEU A 25 7.15 5.17 -5.87
C LEU A 25 8.52 5.83 -6.01
N GLY A 26 8.71 6.69 -7.01
CA GLY A 26 9.93 7.49 -7.17
C GLY A 26 10.20 8.39 -5.96
N GLY A 27 9.16 9.02 -5.40
CA GLY A 27 9.26 9.78 -4.15
C GLY A 27 9.70 8.92 -2.96
N VAL A 28 9.17 7.70 -2.83
CA VAL A 28 9.60 6.74 -1.79
C VAL A 28 11.06 6.30 -1.99
N VAL A 29 11.50 6.08 -3.23
CA VAL A 29 12.91 5.76 -3.52
C VAL A 29 13.84 6.91 -3.12
N LEU A 30 13.47 8.15 -3.38
CA LEU A 30 14.24 9.32 -2.93
C LEU A 30 14.29 9.42 -1.40
N SER A 31 13.18 9.14 -0.73
CA SER A 31 13.11 9.03 0.74
C SER A 31 14.04 7.92 1.26
N ALA A 32 14.08 6.77 0.61
CA ALA A 32 14.97 5.68 0.98
C ALA A 32 16.44 6.06 0.86
N MET A 33 16.82 6.72 -0.23
CA MET A 33 18.17 7.25 -0.42
C MET A 33 18.54 8.27 0.67
N TRP A 34 17.59 9.13 1.03
CA TRP A 34 17.75 10.11 2.12
C TRP A 34 17.98 9.43 3.47
N ASN A 35 17.18 8.42 3.81
CA ASN A 35 17.32 7.66 5.06
C ASN A 35 18.66 6.94 5.15
N VAL A 36 19.12 6.32 4.07
CA VAL A 36 20.46 5.70 4.02
C VAL A 36 21.55 6.75 4.23
N GLY A 37 21.44 7.91 3.56
CA GLY A 37 22.42 9.00 3.68
C GLY A 37 22.44 9.69 5.05
N THR A 38 21.36 9.61 5.83
CA THR A 38 21.22 10.25 7.15
C THR A 38 21.38 9.30 8.33
N GLY A 39 21.78 8.04 8.08
CA GLY A 39 22.06 7.07 9.15
C GLY A 39 20.85 6.27 9.64
N ASN A 40 19.76 6.23 8.85
CA ASN A 40 18.59 5.37 9.10
C ASN A 40 18.43 4.29 8.01
N PRO A 41 19.43 3.40 7.82
CA PRO A 41 19.41 2.44 6.73
C PRO A 41 18.30 1.39 6.86
N LEU A 42 17.82 1.09 8.08
CA LEU A 42 16.78 0.10 8.28
C LEU A 42 15.43 0.58 7.75
N TRP A 43 15.09 1.86 7.99
CA TRP A 43 13.88 2.44 7.41
C TRP A 43 13.98 2.56 5.89
N GLY A 44 15.14 2.97 5.37
CA GLY A 44 15.38 2.96 3.92
C GLY A 44 15.22 1.57 3.29
N ALA A 45 15.66 0.50 3.98
CA ALA A 45 15.43 -0.87 3.53
C ALA A 45 13.94 -1.25 3.54
N PHE A 46 13.16 -0.78 4.52
CA PHE A 46 11.71 -0.96 4.56
C PHE A 46 11.03 -0.28 3.36
N GLU A 47 11.40 0.96 3.06
CA GLU A 47 10.92 1.73 1.90
C GLU A 47 11.26 1.05 0.57
N VAL A 48 12.49 0.58 0.40
CA VAL A 48 12.91 -0.18 -0.79
C VAL A 48 12.11 -1.47 -0.93
N THR A 49 11.86 -2.18 0.17
CA THR A 49 11.06 -3.41 0.14
C THR A 49 9.62 -3.12 -0.28
N PHE A 50 9.03 -2.04 0.24
CA PHE A 50 7.69 -1.59 -0.17
C PHE A 50 7.63 -1.30 -1.68
N VAL A 51 8.60 -0.54 -2.20
CA VAL A 51 8.69 -0.24 -3.64
C VAL A 51 8.84 -1.52 -4.47
N ALA A 52 9.68 -2.45 -4.00
CA ALA A 52 9.90 -3.72 -4.67
C ALA A 52 8.60 -4.52 -4.77
N VAL A 53 7.86 -4.65 -3.65
CA VAL A 53 6.55 -5.32 -3.63
C VAL A 53 5.57 -4.64 -4.58
N ALA A 54 5.37 -3.33 -4.44
CA ALA A 54 4.43 -2.57 -5.28
C ALA A 54 4.75 -2.60 -6.79
N ALA A 55 6.02 -2.86 -7.15
CA ALA A 55 6.48 -2.98 -8.53
C ALA A 55 6.48 -4.43 -9.05
N LEU A 56 6.19 -5.44 -8.20
CA LEU A 56 6.14 -6.85 -8.59
C LEU A 56 5.20 -7.09 -9.78
N PRO A 57 3.97 -6.53 -9.83
CA PRO A 57 3.06 -6.76 -10.95
C PRO A 57 3.62 -6.25 -12.27
N ALA A 58 4.16 -5.03 -12.26
CA ALA A 58 4.78 -4.42 -13.43
C ALA A 58 5.99 -5.22 -13.94
N ALA A 59 6.81 -5.72 -13.01
CA ALA A 59 7.99 -6.53 -13.33
C ALA A 59 7.61 -7.92 -13.88
N ALA A 60 6.63 -8.58 -13.27
CA ALA A 60 6.16 -9.90 -13.67
C ALA A 60 5.46 -9.88 -15.02
N ALA A 61 4.59 -8.90 -15.25
CA ALA A 61 3.87 -8.73 -16.52
C ALA A 61 4.72 -8.07 -17.62
N ARG A 62 5.90 -7.52 -17.26
CA ARG A 62 6.75 -6.68 -18.14
C ARG A 62 5.99 -5.51 -18.78
N ASP A 63 5.00 -4.98 -18.06
CA ASP A 63 4.21 -3.83 -18.48
C ASP A 63 4.17 -2.80 -17.35
N SER A 64 4.86 -1.67 -17.55
CA SER A 64 4.92 -0.57 -16.59
C SER A 64 3.58 0.15 -16.40
N ARG A 65 2.54 -0.19 -17.16
CA ARG A 65 1.18 0.35 -16.98
C ARG A 65 0.42 -0.36 -15.87
N ILE A 66 0.86 -1.55 -15.50
CA ILE A 66 0.23 -2.40 -14.49
C ILE A 66 0.79 -2.00 -13.13
N VAL A 67 0.07 -1.11 -12.44
CA VAL A 67 0.47 -0.62 -11.13
C VAL A 67 -0.74 -0.63 -10.21
N VAL A 68 -0.50 -0.98 -8.95
CA VAL A 68 -1.49 -0.91 -7.87
C VAL A 68 -2.18 0.46 -7.89
N PRO A 69 -3.49 0.55 -7.60
CA PRO A 69 -4.22 1.80 -7.66
C PRO A 69 -3.53 2.91 -6.88
N TRP A 70 -3.31 4.05 -7.54
CA TRP A 70 -2.54 5.16 -6.98
C TRP A 70 -3.03 5.66 -5.60
N PRO A 71 -4.31 5.57 -5.18
CA PRO A 71 -4.70 5.98 -3.83
C PRO A 71 -4.04 5.12 -2.74
N LEU A 72 -3.83 3.82 -3.02
CA LEU A 72 -3.13 2.94 -2.09
C LEU A 72 -1.64 3.27 -2.02
N LEU A 73 -1.03 3.51 -3.18
CA LEU A 73 0.36 3.95 -3.27
C LEU A 73 0.56 5.32 -2.62
N ALA A 74 -0.42 6.22 -2.71
CA ALA A 74 -0.37 7.54 -2.11
C ALA A 74 -0.42 7.43 -0.59
N LEU A 75 -1.28 6.57 -0.04
CA LEU A 75 -1.31 6.28 1.39
C LEU A 75 0.04 5.77 1.88
N GLY A 76 0.62 4.78 1.19
CA GLY A 76 1.93 4.22 1.52
C GLY A 76 3.04 5.27 1.42
N ALA A 77 3.09 6.02 0.32
CA ALA A 77 4.09 7.06 0.09
C ALA A 77 4.01 8.17 1.14
N VAL A 78 2.81 8.66 1.46
CA VAL A 78 2.61 9.69 2.50
C VAL A 78 3.06 9.18 3.87
N ALA A 79 2.72 7.94 4.22
CA ALA A 79 3.13 7.35 5.50
C ALA A 79 4.65 7.15 5.58
N LEU A 80 5.27 6.60 4.53
CA LEU A 80 6.70 6.32 4.47
C LEU A 80 7.54 7.62 4.48
N VAL A 81 7.22 8.56 3.59
CA VAL A 81 7.91 9.85 3.52
C VAL A 81 7.60 10.69 4.76
N GLY A 82 6.37 10.62 5.27
CA GLY A 82 5.98 11.29 6.51
C GLY A 82 6.83 10.84 7.71
N GLN A 83 7.14 9.54 7.80
CA GLN A 83 8.07 9.01 8.79
C GLN A 83 9.45 9.66 8.67
N THR A 84 9.99 9.70 7.45
CA THR A 84 11.32 10.28 7.15
C THR A 84 11.41 11.75 7.53
N LEU A 85 10.31 12.49 7.35
CA LEU A 85 10.21 13.89 7.72
C LEU A 85 9.93 14.11 9.22
N GLY A 86 9.69 13.04 9.98
CA GLY A 86 9.44 13.09 11.42
C GLY A 86 8.01 13.49 11.81
N PHE A 87 7.06 13.47 10.88
CA PHE A 87 5.66 13.77 11.17
C PHE A 87 4.99 12.61 11.89
N HIS A 88 4.54 12.81 13.14
CA HIS A 88 3.78 11.81 13.90
C HIS A 88 4.33 10.38 13.77
N GLN A 89 5.63 10.20 14.06
CA GLN A 89 6.42 9.00 13.76
C GLN A 89 5.79 7.65 14.17
N GLU A 90 4.97 7.60 15.22
CA GLU A 90 4.26 6.38 15.58
C GLU A 90 3.14 6.08 14.56
N LEU A 91 2.26 7.06 14.30
CA LEU A 91 1.14 6.92 13.37
C LEU A 91 1.60 6.68 11.93
N THR A 92 2.62 7.39 11.46
CA THR A 92 3.17 7.17 10.12
C THR A 92 3.80 5.79 9.99
N SER A 93 4.50 5.30 11.01
CA SER A 93 5.05 3.94 11.00
C SER A 93 3.93 2.88 10.96
N TYR A 94 2.89 3.02 11.78
CA TYR A 94 1.78 2.07 11.78
C TYR A 94 1.01 2.09 10.45
N THR A 95 0.83 3.28 9.88
CA THR A 95 0.16 3.45 8.58
C THR A 95 0.99 2.89 7.45
N ALA A 96 2.32 3.05 7.48
CA ALA A 96 3.21 2.48 6.48
C ALA A 96 3.17 0.95 6.48
N VAL A 97 3.14 0.34 7.67
CA VAL A 97 3.01 -1.12 7.81
C VAL A 97 1.65 -1.61 7.28
N ALA A 98 0.57 -0.90 7.59
CA ALA A 98 -0.76 -1.22 7.05
C ALA A 98 -0.84 -1.05 5.52
N ALA A 99 -0.26 0.02 4.98
CA ALA A 99 -0.21 0.27 3.54
C ALA A 99 0.60 -0.81 2.81
N PHE A 100 1.75 -1.22 3.37
CA PHE A 100 2.55 -2.33 2.84
C PHE A 100 1.70 -3.59 2.72
N ALA A 101 1.03 -3.98 3.80
CA ALA A 101 0.22 -5.18 3.82
C ALA A 101 -0.94 -5.10 2.81
N LEU A 102 -1.62 -3.94 2.72
CA LEU A 102 -2.70 -3.73 1.76
C LEU A 102 -2.23 -3.81 0.30
N VAL A 103 -1.03 -3.32 -0.02
CA VAL A 103 -0.44 -3.47 -1.36
C VAL A 103 -0.30 -4.96 -1.68
N GLY A 104 0.28 -5.74 -0.77
CA GLY A 104 0.41 -7.19 -0.95
C GLY A 104 -0.94 -7.90 -1.06
N VAL A 105 -1.93 -7.51 -0.26
CA VAL A 105 -3.30 -8.07 -0.34
C VAL A 105 -3.96 -7.74 -1.67
N ALA A 106 -3.85 -6.49 -2.12
CA ALA A 106 -4.41 -6.05 -3.40
C ALA A 106 -3.77 -6.78 -4.59
N GLU A 107 -2.47 -7.05 -4.53
CA GLU A 107 -1.80 -7.87 -5.54
C GLU A 107 -2.26 -9.33 -5.49
N LEU A 108 -2.38 -9.92 -4.30
CA LEU A 108 -2.90 -11.29 -4.18
C LEU A 108 -4.32 -11.43 -4.73
N ASP A 109 -5.20 -10.47 -4.43
CA ASP A 109 -6.58 -10.43 -4.93
C ASP A 109 -6.62 -10.23 -6.46
N ALA A 110 -5.73 -9.39 -7.01
CA ALA A 110 -5.69 -9.11 -8.45
C ALA A 110 -5.06 -10.25 -9.29
N TYR A 111 -4.14 -11.02 -8.72
CA TYR A 111 -3.34 -12.02 -9.46
C TYR A 111 -3.61 -13.46 -9.07
N THR A 112 -4.51 -13.72 -8.12
CA THR A 112 -4.90 -15.06 -7.72
C THR A 112 -6.38 -15.29 -7.93
N GLU A 113 -6.80 -16.52 -8.20
CA GLU A 113 -8.21 -16.91 -8.36
C GLU A 113 -8.99 -16.93 -7.01
N VAL A 114 -8.49 -16.29 -5.96
CA VAL A 114 -9.15 -16.30 -4.65
C VAL A 114 -10.30 -15.30 -4.65
N GLU A 115 -11.54 -15.80 -4.70
CA GLU A 115 -12.72 -14.96 -4.48
C GLU A 115 -12.80 -14.53 -3.00
N MET A 116 -12.33 -13.31 -2.70
CA MET A 116 -12.37 -12.77 -1.35
C MET A 116 -13.69 -12.04 -1.08
N SER A 117 -14.48 -12.54 -0.14
CA SER A 117 -15.60 -11.75 0.39
C SER A 117 -15.07 -10.49 1.08
N ARG A 118 -15.82 -9.39 1.03
CA ARG A 118 -15.48 -8.12 1.70
C ARG A 118 -14.97 -8.28 3.14
N ARG A 119 -15.63 -9.13 3.93
CA ARG A 119 -15.26 -9.37 5.33
C ARG A 119 -13.94 -10.11 5.43
N PHE A 120 -13.71 -11.04 4.52
CA PHE A 120 -12.46 -11.78 4.42
C PHE A 120 -11.30 -10.87 4.00
N THR A 121 -11.47 -9.99 3.01
CA THR A 121 -10.43 -9.04 2.58
C THR A 121 -9.98 -8.15 3.74
N ILE A 122 -10.92 -7.57 4.50
CA ILE A 122 -10.60 -6.73 5.66
C ILE A 122 -9.87 -7.56 6.73
N ALA A 123 -10.39 -8.75 7.08
CA ALA A 123 -9.77 -9.60 8.08
C ALA A 123 -8.36 -10.06 7.66
N PHE A 124 -8.20 -10.44 6.40
CA PHE A 124 -6.93 -10.86 5.81
C PHE A 124 -5.94 -9.69 5.79
N ALA A 125 -6.37 -8.47 5.43
CA ALA A 125 -5.52 -7.28 5.48
C ALA A 125 -5.05 -6.97 6.90
N VAL A 126 -5.91 -7.10 7.91
CA VAL A 126 -5.53 -6.92 9.32
C VAL A 126 -4.51 -7.98 9.75
N LEU A 127 -4.74 -9.25 9.42
CA LEU A 127 -3.82 -10.34 9.74
C LEU A 127 -2.47 -10.19 9.02
N ALA A 128 -2.49 -9.83 7.74
CA ALA A 128 -1.29 -9.53 6.96
C ALA A 128 -0.52 -8.35 7.56
N THR A 129 -1.21 -7.30 8.00
CA THR A 129 -0.59 -6.15 8.67
C THR A 129 0.10 -6.57 9.97
N MET A 130 -0.56 -7.37 10.80
CA MET A 130 0.05 -7.91 12.02
C MET A 130 1.26 -8.80 11.71
N ALA A 131 1.21 -9.59 10.63
CA ALA A 131 2.33 -10.40 10.18
C ALA A 131 3.53 -9.54 9.74
N VAL A 132 3.29 -8.49 8.94
CA VAL A 132 4.34 -7.53 8.55
C VAL A 132 4.91 -6.84 9.78
N GLN A 133 4.10 -6.43 10.75
CA GLN A 133 4.58 -5.86 12.01
C GLN A 133 5.46 -6.85 12.80
N GLY A 134 5.09 -8.13 12.82
CA GLY A 134 5.89 -9.18 13.44
C GLY A 134 7.26 -9.32 12.79
N VAL A 135 7.30 -9.43 11.47
CA VAL A 135 8.56 -9.47 10.71
C VAL A 135 9.38 -8.21 10.97
N TRP A 136 8.76 -7.03 10.92
CA TRP A 136 9.42 -5.75 11.19
C TRP A 136 10.02 -5.69 12.59
N THR A 137 9.31 -6.20 13.59
CA THR A 137 9.79 -6.28 14.98
C THR A 137 11.01 -7.20 15.10
N VAL A 138 11.00 -8.36 14.43
CA VAL A 138 12.15 -9.29 14.39
C VAL A 138 13.35 -8.64 13.71
N VAL A 139 13.13 -7.95 12.59
CA VAL A 139 14.18 -7.21 11.87
C VAL A 139 14.79 -6.11 12.76
N ARG A 140 13.97 -5.34 13.47
CA ARG A 140 14.44 -4.34 14.45
C ARG A 140 15.26 -4.97 15.59
N PHE A 141 14.80 -6.11 16.11
CA PHE A 141 15.53 -6.85 17.15
C PHE A 141 16.92 -7.29 16.70
N TYR A 142 17.04 -7.87 15.49
CA TYR A 142 18.34 -8.25 14.95
C TYR A 142 19.21 -7.04 14.59
N ALA A 143 18.62 -5.94 14.13
CA ALA A 143 19.34 -4.69 13.89
C ALA A 143 19.98 -4.14 15.17
N ASP A 144 19.29 -4.20 16.32
CA ASP A 144 19.85 -3.76 17.59
C ASP A 144 21.09 -4.59 17.98
N GLY A 145 21.08 -5.89 17.71
CA GLY A 145 22.23 -6.78 17.98
C GLY A 145 23.37 -6.67 16.97
N LEU A 146 23.06 -6.53 15.68
CA LEU A 146 24.05 -6.60 14.58
C LEU A 146 24.61 -5.23 14.18
N LEU A 147 23.79 -4.19 14.26
CA LEU A 147 24.12 -2.83 13.81
C LEU A 147 24.28 -1.86 14.99
N GLY A 148 24.05 -2.32 16.23
CA GLY A 148 24.16 -1.50 17.44
C GLY A 148 23.07 -0.43 17.55
N THR A 149 21.92 -0.63 16.89
CA THR A 149 20.78 0.29 16.99
C THR A 149 20.04 0.14 18.32
N SER A 150 19.15 1.09 18.62
CA SER A 150 18.30 1.07 19.81
C SER A 150 16.83 1.23 19.44
N LEU A 151 16.35 0.36 18.55
CA LEU A 151 15.01 0.43 17.96
C LEU A 151 13.96 -0.25 18.84
N VAL A 152 14.33 -1.30 19.55
CA VAL A 152 13.42 -2.04 20.45
C VAL A 152 13.62 -1.56 21.89
N VAL A 153 12.71 -0.71 22.35
CA VAL A 153 12.83 -0.04 23.66
C VAL A 153 12.40 -0.94 24.83
N SER A 154 11.23 -1.59 24.72
CA SER A 154 10.69 -2.46 25.77
C SER A 154 9.63 -3.40 25.24
N GLN A 155 9.41 -4.52 25.93
CA GLN A 155 8.33 -5.47 25.62
C GLN A 155 6.95 -4.81 25.66
N ALA A 156 6.69 -3.94 26.65
CA ALA A 156 5.43 -3.22 26.75
C ALA A 156 5.20 -2.31 25.54
N ARG A 157 6.25 -1.65 25.03
CA ARG A 157 6.15 -0.81 23.83
C ARG A 157 5.85 -1.64 22.58
N ILE A 158 6.46 -2.81 22.43
CA ILE A 158 6.11 -3.74 21.33
C ILE A 158 4.63 -4.14 21.41
N GLN A 159 4.12 -4.48 22.60
CA GLN A 159 2.71 -4.84 22.77
C GLN A 159 1.77 -3.71 22.34
N TRP A 160 2.10 -2.46 22.72
CA TRP A 160 1.35 -1.29 22.27
C TRP A 160 1.48 -1.03 20.76
N ASP A 161 2.66 -1.23 20.17
CA ASP A 161 2.85 -1.15 18.72
C ASP A 161 1.89 -2.10 17.98
N PHE A 162 1.72 -3.34 18.48
CA PHE A 162 0.76 -4.28 17.92
C PHE A 162 -0.69 -3.85 18.09
N VAL A 163 -1.06 -3.23 19.22
CA VAL A 163 -2.40 -2.69 19.41
C VAL A 163 -2.67 -1.57 18.40
N PHE A 164 -1.78 -0.58 18.30
CA PHE A 164 -1.98 0.56 17.41
C PHE A 164 -1.91 0.17 15.93
N VAL A 165 -0.99 -0.70 15.52
CA VAL A 165 -0.94 -1.17 14.13
C VAL A 165 -2.21 -1.92 13.75
N THR A 166 -2.77 -2.71 14.68
CA THR A 166 -4.02 -3.44 14.43
C THR A 166 -5.19 -2.47 14.28
N LEU A 167 -5.27 -1.45 15.15
CA LEU A 167 -6.29 -0.40 15.05
C LEU A 167 -6.19 0.35 13.72
N VAL A 168 -4.97 0.75 13.32
CA VAL A 168 -4.72 1.40 12.03
C VAL A 168 -5.10 0.48 10.88
N ALA A 169 -4.74 -0.80 10.93
CA ALA A 169 -5.09 -1.78 9.91
C ALA A 169 -6.60 -1.92 9.72
N VAL A 170 -7.35 -1.97 10.81
CA VAL A 170 -8.82 -2.04 10.77
C VAL A 170 -9.40 -0.79 10.12
N VAL A 171 -8.95 0.40 10.54
CA VAL A 171 -9.44 1.68 10.01
C VAL A 171 -9.11 1.83 8.53
N VAL A 172 -7.85 1.64 8.16
CA VAL A 172 -7.35 1.82 6.80
C VAL A 172 -7.92 0.74 5.88
N GLY A 173 -7.87 -0.53 6.27
CA GLY A 173 -8.40 -1.64 5.47
C GLY A 173 -9.90 -1.49 5.22
N SER A 174 -10.67 -1.05 6.22
CA SER A 174 -12.09 -0.76 6.04
C SER A 174 -12.33 0.45 5.13
N ALA A 175 -11.56 1.54 5.29
CA ALA A 175 -11.70 2.73 4.46
C ALA A 175 -11.39 2.45 2.99
N PHE A 176 -10.36 1.64 2.73
CA PHE A 176 -9.93 1.27 1.39
C PHE A 176 -10.97 0.38 0.67
N GLU A 177 -11.52 -0.60 1.39
CA GLU A 177 -12.59 -1.46 0.90
C GLU A 177 -13.90 -0.70 0.62
N LEU A 178 -14.16 0.38 1.37
CA LEU A 178 -15.28 1.30 1.10
C LEU A 178 -15.02 2.21 -0.10
N TYR A 179 -13.77 2.66 -0.28
CA TYR A 179 -13.37 3.51 -1.40
C TYR A 179 -13.57 2.79 -2.74
N PHE A 180 -13.09 1.56 -2.90
CA PHE A 180 -13.26 0.83 -4.16
C PHE A 180 -14.70 0.48 -4.48
N LYS A 181 -15.49 0.11 -3.47
CA LYS A 181 -16.94 -0.11 -3.65
C LYS A 181 -17.61 1.11 -4.29
N ARG A 182 -17.24 2.32 -3.86
CA ARG A 182 -17.84 3.55 -4.36
C ARG A 182 -17.33 3.90 -5.77
N ALA A 183 -16.11 3.51 -6.11
CA ALA A 183 -15.57 3.68 -7.46
C ALA A 183 -16.25 2.75 -8.47
N GLU A 184 -16.61 1.52 -8.08
CA GLU A 184 -17.31 0.55 -8.94
C GLU A 184 -18.80 0.88 -9.12
N GLY A 185 -19.48 1.30 -8.05
CA GLY A 185 -20.92 1.64 -8.10
C GLY A 185 -21.28 2.93 -8.85
N GLY A 186 -20.30 3.73 -9.27
CA GLY A 186 -20.53 4.98 -10.02
C GLY A 186 -20.61 4.81 -11.55
N GLY A 187 -20.36 3.60 -12.07
CA GLY A 187 -20.29 3.33 -13.52
C GLY A 187 -21.55 2.73 -14.16
N SER A 188 -22.60 2.44 -13.37
CA SER A 188 -23.75 1.64 -13.83
C SER A 188 -25.04 2.42 -14.11
N GLU A 189 -25.00 3.75 -14.24
CA GLU A 189 -26.21 4.59 -14.41
C GLU A 189 -26.41 5.19 -15.81
N GLN A 190 -25.88 4.54 -16.85
CA GLN A 190 -26.18 4.76 -18.28
C GLN A 190 -26.17 3.35 -18.92
N GLU A 191 -27.22 2.69 -19.43
CA GLU A 191 -28.47 3.02 -20.14
C GLU A 191 -29.31 1.70 -20.15
N PRO A 192 -30.66 1.71 -20.12
CA PRO A 192 -31.40 1.74 -21.38
C PRO A 192 -32.49 2.80 -21.36
N ALA A 193 -32.37 3.79 -22.25
CA ALA A 193 -33.55 4.46 -22.76
C ALA A 193 -34.32 3.41 -23.57
N VAL A 194 -35.28 2.77 -22.92
CA VAL A 194 -36.40 2.12 -23.59
C VAL A 194 -37.13 3.24 -24.35
N SER A 195 -36.84 3.38 -25.65
CA SER A 195 -37.74 4.11 -26.53
C SER A 195 -38.86 3.16 -26.90
N ASP A 196 -39.91 3.15 -26.10
CA ASP A 196 -41.22 2.74 -26.60
C ASP A 196 -41.70 3.83 -27.56
N THR A 197 -41.87 3.41 -28.82
CA THR A 197 -42.76 3.86 -29.93
C THR A 197 -42.02 4.04 -31.24
#